data_AF-A0A969FHQ7-F1
#
_entry.id   AF-A0A969FHQ7-F1
#
_cell.length_a   1.000
_cell.length_b   1.000
_cell.length_c   1.000
_cell.angle_alpha   90.00
_cell.angle_beta   90.00
_cell.angle_gamma   90.00
#
_symmetry.space_group_name_H-M   'P 1'
#
loop_
_entity.id
_entity.type
_entity.pdbx_description
1 polymer ?
#
loop_
_entity_poly.entity_id
_entity_poly.type
_entity_poly.pdbx_seq_one_letter_code
_entity_poly.pdbx_strand_id
1 'polypeptide(L)' 'MLRYTDMPAVLLELGFVTGDQDAPRLRNPDYQETLARGIARGILEYVDRYCPGPYCEP' A
#
# COMPACT_ATOMS: atom_id res chain seq x y z
N MET A 1 -12.91 -3.57 -7.81
CA MET A 1 -12.14 -2.97 -8.92
C MET A 1 -10.72 -3.51 -8.88
N LEU A 2 -10.54 -4.72 -9.44
CA LEU A 2 -9.27 -5.40 -9.75
C LEU A 2 -9.44 -6.30 -11.01
N ARG A 3 -10.62 -6.25 -11.66
CA ARG A 3 -11.06 -7.22 -12.68
C ARG A 3 -10.55 -6.90 -14.09
N TYR A 4 -10.00 -5.70 -14.31
CA TYR A 4 -9.68 -5.15 -15.63
C TYR A 4 -8.27 -4.52 -15.64
N THR A 5 -7.30 -5.18 -15.01
CA THR A 5 -5.92 -4.69 -14.96
C THR A 5 -5.00 -5.74 -15.54
N ASP A 6 -4.24 -5.35 -16.56
CA ASP A 6 -3.18 -6.18 -17.14
C ASP A 6 -1.88 -6.10 -16.31
N MET A 7 -1.79 -5.11 -15.41
CA MET A 7 -0.73 -4.96 -14.42
C MET A 7 -1.09 -5.60 -13.07
N PRO A 8 -0.11 -6.12 -12.31
CA PRO A 8 -0.32 -6.62 -10.95
C PRO A 8 -1.00 -5.56 -10.07
N ALA A 9 -2.09 -5.93 -9.39
CA ALA A 9 -2.85 -5.00 -8.56
C ALA A 9 -3.41 -5.68 -7.31
N VAL A 10 -3.48 -4.91 -6.22
CA VAL A 10 -4.07 -5.30 -4.95
C VAL A 10 -4.93 -4.16 -4.40
N LEU A 11 -5.92 -4.50 -3.59
CA LEU A 11 -6.72 -3.54 -2.84
C LEU A 11 -6.46 -3.77 -1.36
N LEU A 12 -6.06 -2.71 -0.65
CA LEU A 12 -5.76 -2.76 0.78
C LEU A 12 -6.88 -2.13 1.57
N GLU A 13 -7.38 -2.85 2.57
CA GLU A 13 -8.29 -2.33 3.58
C GLU A 13 -7.49 -2.12 4.87
N LEU A 14 -7.31 -0.87 5.28
CA LEU A 14 -6.38 -0.49 6.36
C LEU A 14 -7.08 -0.29 7.72
N GLY A 15 -8.42 -0.38 7.76
CA GLY A 15 -9.24 -0.25 8.97
C GLY A 15 -10.60 0.39 8.69
N PHE A 16 -11.46 0.41 9.72
CA PHE A 16 -12.80 1.00 9.63
C PHE A 16 -12.83 2.49 10.03
N VAL A 17 -13.36 3.35 9.16
CA VAL A 17 -13.45 4.80 9.41
C VAL A 17 -14.47 5.20 10.49
N THR A 18 -15.33 4.26 10.90
CA THR A 18 -16.33 4.42 11.97
C THR A 18 -16.02 3.59 13.22
N GLY A 19 -14.94 2.80 13.21
CA GLY A 19 -14.60 1.93 14.34
C GLY A 19 -13.93 2.70 15.48
N ASP A 20 -14.25 2.33 16.72
CA ASP A 20 -13.74 3.01 17.93
C ASP A 20 -12.21 2.94 18.08
N GLN A 21 -11.58 1.91 17.50
CA GLN A 21 -10.13 1.71 17.53
C GLN A 21 -9.43 2.24 16.28
N ASP A 22 -9.97 1.94 15.09
CA ASP A 22 -9.33 2.28 13.82
C ASP A 22 -9.53 3.75 13.45
N ALA A 23 -10.71 4.32 13.66
CA ALA A 23 -11.00 5.69 13.23
C ALA A 23 -10.07 6.73 13.88
N PRO A 24 -9.77 6.68 15.21
CA PRO A 24 -8.80 7.58 15.81
C PRO A 24 -7.39 7.38 15.25
N ARG A 25 -6.97 6.14 15.00
CA ARG A 25 -5.65 5.82 14.43
C ARG A 25 -5.55 6.33 12.99
N LEU A 26 -6.56 6.09 12.16
CA LEU A 26 -6.61 6.56 10.77
C LEU A 26 -6.63 8.08 10.65
N ARG A 27 -7.00 8.82 11.72
CA ARG A 27 -6.87 10.29 11.78
C ARG A 27 -5.51 10.78 12.27
N ASN A 28 -4.69 9.90 12.85
CA ASN A 28 -3.36 10.25 13.36
C ASN A 28 -2.34 10.29 12.21
N PRO A 29 -1.69 11.44 11.94
CA PRO A 29 -0.67 11.56 10.90
C PRO A 29 0.50 10.57 11.05
N ASP A 30 0.95 10.30 12.28
CA ASP A 30 2.07 9.38 12.53
C ASP A 30 1.71 7.93 12.17
N TYR A 31 0.45 7.56 12.42
CA TYR A 31 -0.06 6.25 12.03
C TYR A 31 -0.22 6.13 10.52
N GLN A 32 -0.71 7.19 9.86
CA GLN A 32 -0.77 7.25 8.40
C GLN A 32 0.62 7.12 7.77
N GLU A 33 1.64 7.79 8.34
CA GLU A 33 3.02 7.67 7.87
C GLU A 33 3.55 6.24 8.05
N THR A 34 3.24 5.60 9.18
CA THR A 34 3.60 4.19 9.42
C THR A 34 2.99 3.27 8.36
N LEU A 35 1.71 3.44 8.04
CA LEU A 35 1.03 2.69 6.98
C LEU A 35 1.66 2.97 5.60
N ALA A 36 1.91 4.24 5.27
CA ALA A 36 2.50 4.64 4.00
C ALA A 36 3.90 4.03 3.80
N ARG A 37 4.75 4.04 4.83
CA ARG A 37 6.08 3.40 4.81
C ARG A 37 5.98 1.90 4.59
N GLY A 38 5.02 1.23 5.24
CA GLY A 38 4.76 -0.19 5.05
C GLY A 38 4.34 -0.53 3.61
N ILE A 39 3.44 0.26 3.03
CA ILE A 39 2.97 0.10 1.65
C ILE A 39 4.13 0.33 0.67
N ALA A 40 4.88 1.43 0.82
CA ALA A 40 6.01 1.74 -0.05
C ALA A 40 7.07 0.62 -0.01
N ARG A 41 7.39 0.11 1.18
CA ARG A 41 8.31 -1.01 1.34
C ARG A 41 7.82 -2.25 0.59
N GLY A 42 6.55 -2.62 0.74
CA GLY A 42 5.98 -3.78 0.03
C GLY A 42 6.00 -3.64 -1.48
N ILE A 43 5.75 -2.43 -2.00
CA ILE A 43 5.85 -2.14 -3.44
C ILE A 43 7.30 -2.29 -3.92
N LEU A 44 8.27 -1.70 -3.21
CA LEU A 44 9.68 -1.79 -3.58
C LEU A 44 10.19 -3.24 -3.54
N GLU A 45 9.81 -4.02 -2.53
CA GLU A 45 10.15 -5.45 -2.45
C GLU A 45 9.53 -6.26 -3.61
N TYR A 46 8.32 -5.89 -4.06
CA TYR A 46 7.69 -6.51 -5.23
C TYR A 46 8.44 -6.17 -6.52
N VAL A 47 8.78 -4.89 -6.72
CA VAL A 47 9.50 -4.42 -7.91
C VAL A 47 10.89 -5.05 -7.99
N ASP A 48 11.64 -5.05 -6.89
CA ASP A 48 12.98 -5.67 -6.82
C ASP A 48 12.94 -7.16 -7.19
N ARG A 49 11.92 -7.88 -6.72
CA ARG A 49 11.79 -9.33 -6.99
C ARG A 49 11.34 -9.65 -8.41
N TYR A 50 10.40 -8.88 -8.96
CA TYR A 50 9.68 -9.28 -10.18
C TYR A 50 9.92 -8.36 -11.39
N CYS A 51 10.59 -7.22 -11.22
CA CYS A 51 11.00 -6.34 -12.32
C CYS A 51 12.51 -6.02 -12.29
N PRO A 52 13.40 -7.00 -12.51
CA PRO A 52 14.85 -6.78 -12.55
C PRO A 52 15.36 -6.16 -13.87
N GLY A 53 14.55 -5.35 -14.56
CA GLY A 53 14.83 -4.84 -15.91
C GLY A 53 14.90 -3.31 -16.01
N PRO A 54 15.45 -2.76 -17.11
CA PRO A 54 15.73 -1.32 -17.29
C PRO A 54 14.48 -0.43 -17.40
N TYR A 55 13.28 -0.99 -17.25
CA TYR A 55 12.00 -0.27 -17.36
C TYR A 55 11.40 0.06 -15.98
N CYS A 56 12.08 -0.31 -14.88
CA CYS A 56 11.62 -0.17 -13.51
C CYS A 56 12.61 0.65 -12.66
N GLU A 57 13.13 1.74 -13.22
CA GLU A 57 13.85 2.76 -12.44
C GLU A 57 12.86 3.77 -11.84
N PRO A 58 13.09 4.24 -10.59
CA PRO A 58 12.22 5.18 -9.90
C PRO A 58 12.15 6.57 -10.55
#